data_AF-A0A8T1T745-F1
#
_entry.id   AF-A0A8T1T745-F1
#
_cell.length_a   1.000
_cell.length_b   1.000
_cell.length_c   1.000
_cell.angle_alpha   90.00
_cell.angle_beta   90.00
_cell.angle_gamma   90.00
#
_symmetry.space_group_name_H-M   'P 1'
#
loop_
_entity.id
_entity.type
_entity.pdbx_description
1 polymer ?
#
loop_
_entity_poly.entity_id
_entity_poly.type
_entity_poly.pdbx_seq_one_letter_code
_entity_poly.pdbx_strand_id
1 'polypeptide(L)'
;MLVIDAAVTHLENLSSLEEYLANLGKKHQTVGVKVDSFSAVGESLLFMLEKCLGTAFSPDVREAWTRLYGAVVKAMSRGWDARKEGE
;
A
#
# COMPACT_ATOMS: atom_id res chain seq x y z
N MET A 1 -8.37 4.60 -8.97
CA MET A 1 -7.66 4.04 -7.81
C MET A 1 -6.66 5.09 -7.33
N LEU A 2 -7.04 5.97 -6.40
CA LEU A 2 -6.29 7.20 -6.11
C LEU A 2 -4.96 6.97 -5.37
N VAL A 3 -4.89 5.95 -4.51
CA VAL A 3 -3.70 5.73 -3.65
C VAL A 3 -2.51 5.20 -4.43
N ILE A 4 -2.71 4.20 -5.29
CA ILE A 4 -1.63 3.62 -6.08
C ILE A 4 -1.13 4.62 -7.12
N ASP A 5 -2.04 5.38 -7.74
CA ASP A 5 -1.69 6.48 -8.65
C ASP A 5 -0.84 7.55 -7.94
N ALA A 6 -1.26 7.98 -6.74
CA ALA A 6 -0.49 8.91 -5.92
C ALA A 6 0.89 8.36 -5.55
N ALA A 7 0.98 7.08 -5.16
CA ALA A 7 2.23 6.44 -4.80
C ALA A 7 3.20 6.34 -6.00
N VAL A 8 2.70 6.01 -7.19
CA VAL A 8 3.51 6.01 -8.43
C VAL A 8 3.95 7.43 -8.79
N THR A 9 3.05 8.41 -8.71
CA THR A 9 3.32 9.82 -9.03
C THR A 9 4.39 10.43 -8.10
N HIS A 10 4.42 10.01 -6.84
CA HIS A 10 5.35 10.53 -5.83
C HIS A 10 6.47 9.54 -5.48
N LEU A 11 6.89 8.67 -6.41
CA LEU A 11 7.93 7.65 -6.16
C LEU A 11 9.22 8.23 -5.56
N GLU A 12 9.63 9.41 -6.02
CA GLU A 12 10.84 10.11 -5.54
C GLU A 12 10.66 10.74 -4.15
N ASN A 13 9.41 10.91 -3.69
CA ASN A 13 9.09 11.56 -2.43
C ASN A 13 7.92 10.85 -1.72
N LEU A 14 8.00 9.52 -1.58
CA LEU A 14 6.96 8.71 -0.94
C LEU A 14 6.70 9.12 0.51
N SER A 15 7.70 9.66 1.21
CA SER A 15 7.58 10.15 2.59
C SER A 15 6.54 11.26 2.71
N SER A 16 6.35 12.08 1.66
CA SER A 16 5.31 13.13 1.65
C SER A 16 3.87 12.58 1.77
N LEU A 17 3.66 11.29 1.46
CA LEU A 17 2.36 10.64 1.56
C LEU A 17 2.11 9.98 2.92
N GLU A 18 3.11 9.92 3.81
CA GLU A 18 3.03 9.13 5.04
C GLU A 18 1.84 9.49 5.94
N GLU A 19 1.65 10.79 6.23
CA GLU A 19 0.54 11.24 7.09
C GLU A 19 -0.82 11.00 6.44
N TYR A 20 -0.91 11.23 5.12
CA TYR A 20 -2.12 10.95 4.34
C TYR A 20 -2.47 9.45 4.41
N LEU A 21 -1.50 8.57 4.19
CA LEU A 21 -1.68 7.12 4.22
C LEU A 21 -2.00 6.63 5.62
N ALA A 22 -1.34 7.14 6.66
CA ALA A 22 -1.64 6.79 8.04
C ALA A 22 -3.09 7.18 8.43
N ASN A 23 -3.54 8.37 8.04
CA ASN A 23 -4.92 8.80 8.25
C ASN A 23 -5.92 7.98 7.45
N LEU A 24 -5.57 7.54 6.24
CA LEU A 24 -6.38 6.60 5.48
C LEU A 24 -6.44 5.23 6.16
N GLY A 25 -5.33 4.78 6.77
CA GLY A 25 -5.28 3.58 7.61
C GLY A 25 -6.25 3.63 8.78
N LYS A 26 -6.31 4.76 9.51
CA LYS A 26 -7.31 4.97 10.58
C LYS A 26 -8.76 4.81 10.08
N LYS A 27 -9.07 5.29 8.88
CA LYS A 27 -10.40 5.12 8.28
C LYS A 27 -10.71 3.64 7.98
N HIS A 28 -9.72 2.89 7.48
CA HIS A 28 -9.87 1.44 7.24
C HIS A 28 -10.05 0.67 8.56
N GLN A 29 -9.27 1.01 9.59
CA GLN A 29 -9.44 0.46 10.94
C GLN A 29 -10.85 0.71 11.46
N THR A 30 -11.35 1.94 11.33
CA THR A 30 -12.68 2.36 11.84
C THR A 30 -13.81 1.53 11.23
N VAL A 31 -13.67 1.10 9.98
CA VAL A 31 -14.67 0.27 9.31
C VAL A 31 -14.42 -1.24 9.47
N GLY A 32 -13.50 -1.65 10.34
CA GLY A 32 -13.28 -3.05 10.72
C GLY A 32 -12.34 -3.84 9.79
N VAL A 33 -11.60 -3.17 8.90
CA VAL A 33 -10.57 -3.84 8.09
C VAL A 33 -9.42 -4.28 9.00
N LYS A 34 -8.89 -5.48 8.73
CA LYS A 34 -7.69 -6.00 9.39
C LYS A 34 -6.47 -5.69 8.53
N VAL A 35 -5.32 -5.46 9.18
CA VAL A 35 -4.05 -5.23 8.47
C VAL A 35 -3.72 -6.43 7.55
N ASP A 36 -3.99 -7.66 7.98
CA ASP A 36 -3.75 -8.87 7.19
C ASP A 36 -4.51 -8.89 5.85
N SER A 37 -5.63 -8.16 5.74
CA SER A 37 -6.38 -8.05 4.48
C SER A 37 -5.57 -7.39 3.36
N PHE A 38 -4.55 -6.59 3.68
CA PHE A 38 -3.68 -5.99 2.68
C PHE A 38 -2.80 -7.01 1.94
N SER A 39 -2.54 -8.20 2.50
CA SER A 39 -1.81 -9.26 1.78
C SER A 39 -2.58 -9.71 0.54
N ALA A 40 -3.86 -10.02 0.70
CA ALA A 40 -4.73 -10.46 -0.39
C ALA A 40 -4.89 -9.39 -1.49
N VAL A 41 -4.93 -8.10 -1.10
CA VAL A 41 -4.97 -6.98 -2.04
C VAL A 41 -3.65 -6.86 -2.82
N GLY A 42 -2.51 -7.05 -2.15
CA GLY A 42 -1.19 -7.04 -2.80
C GLY A 42 -1.02 -8.18 -3.80
N GLU A 43 -1.42 -9.38 -3.43
CA GLU A 43 -1.42 -10.54 -4.32
C GLU A 43 -2.31 -10.31 -5.55
N SER A 44 -3.52 -9.76 -5.34
CA SER A 44 -4.44 -9.44 -6.42
C SER A 44 -3.89 -8.36 -7.36
N LEU A 45 -3.21 -7.35 -6.82
CA LEU A 45 -2.54 -6.29 -7.60
C LEU A 45 -1.43 -6.89 -8.48
N LEU A 46 -0.54 -7.68 -7.89
CA LEU A 46 0.56 -8.32 -8.63
C LEU A 46 0.04 -9.28 -9.70
N PHE A 47 -0.99 -10.06 -9.39
CA PHE A 47 -1.64 -10.95 -10.36
C PHE A 47 -2.23 -10.16 -11.53
N MET A 48 -2.95 -9.06 -11.24
CA MET A 48 -3.51 -8.20 -12.29
C MET A 48 -2.40 -7.62 -13.18
N LEU A 49 -1.32 -7.11 -12.60
CA LEU A 49 -0.18 -6.56 -13.35
C LEU A 49 0.48 -7.63 -14.23
N GLU A 50 0.65 -8.85 -13.74
CA GLU A 50 1.16 -9.98 -14.51
C GLU A 50 0.27 -10.27 -15.73
N LYS A 51 -1.06 -10.30 -15.54
CA LYS A 51 -2.01 -10.55 -16.64
C LYS A 51 -2.06 -9.43 -17.67
N CYS A 52 -1.93 -8.18 -17.24
CA CYS A 52 -2.00 -7.02 -18.13
C CYS A 52 -0.70 -6.79 -18.92
N LEU A 53 0.45 -7.00 -18.29
CA LEU A 53 1.76 -6.70 -18.89
C LEU A 53 2.38 -7.92 -19.57
N GLY A 54 1.96 -9.14 -19.24
CA GLY A 54 2.47 -10.37 -19.84
C GLY A 54 3.98 -10.46 -19.70
N THR A 55 4.69 -10.60 -20.83
CA THR A 55 6.16 -10.70 -20.85
C THR A 55 6.88 -9.44 -20.36
N ALA A 56 6.21 -8.28 -20.32
CA ALA A 56 6.78 -7.06 -19.76
C ALA A 56 6.76 -7.05 -18.22
N PHE A 57 6.03 -7.97 -17.56
CA PHE A 57 6.09 -8.16 -16.12
C PHE A 57 7.32 -8.99 -15.72
N SER A 58 8.49 -8.39 -15.88
CA SER A 58 9.76 -9.01 -15.50
C SER A 58 9.86 -9.20 -13.98
N PRO A 59 10.79 -10.06 -13.50
CA PRO A 59 11.07 -10.20 -12.07
C PRO A 59 11.36 -8.86 -11.37
N ASP A 60 12.12 -7.99 -12.03
CA ASP A 60 12.46 -6.66 -11.50
C ASP A 60 11.22 -5.76 -11.38
N VAL A 61 10.31 -5.81 -12.36
CA VAL A 61 9.04 -5.08 -12.31
C VAL A 61 8.17 -5.61 -11.16
N ARG A 62 8.07 -6.94 -11.00
CA ARG A 62 7.34 -7.56 -9.89
C ARG A 62 7.90 -7.12 -8.53
N GLU A 63 9.22 -7.10 -8.40
CA GLU A 63 9.89 -6.67 -7.18
C GLU A 63 9.64 -5.18 -6.89
N ALA A 64 9.75 -4.31 -7.90
CA ALA A 64 9.48 -2.88 -7.76
C ALA A 64 8.05 -2.62 -7.26
N TRP A 65 7.05 -3.28 -7.86
CA TRP A 65 5.65 -3.18 -7.42
C TRP A 65 5.42 -3.74 -6.02
N THR A 66 6.07 -4.85 -5.68
CA THR A 66 6.00 -5.44 -4.33
C THR A 66 6.54 -4.47 -3.29
N ARG A 67 7.68 -3.83 -3.56
CA ARG A 67 8.30 -2.84 -2.67
C ARG A 67 7.44 -1.59 -2.53
N LEU A 68 6.91 -1.05 -3.63
CA LEU A 68 6.01 0.11 -3.62
C LEU A 68 4.76 -0.17 -2.79
N TYR A 69 4.09 -1.29 -3.05
CA TYR A 69 2.90 -1.68 -2.32
C TYR A 69 3.21 -1.90 -0.83
N GLY A 70 4.33 -2.55 -0.51
CA GLY A 70 4.79 -2.74 0.86
C GLY A 70 5.02 -1.41 1.59
N ALA A 71 5.59 -0.40 0.92
CA ALA A 71 5.77 0.93 1.50
C ALA A 71 4.41 1.60 1.82
N VAL A 72 3.44 1.50 0.91
CA VAL A 72 2.08 2.01 1.13
C VAL A 72 1.41 1.32 2.32
N VAL A 73 1.46 -0.02 2.37
CA VAL A 73 0.88 -0.79 3.49
C VAL A 73 1.56 -0.43 4.80
N LYS A 74 2.89 -0.32 4.84
CA LYS A 74 3.64 0.09 6.03
C LYS A 74 3.18 1.45 6.55
N ALA A 75 3.00 2.43 5.67
CA ALA A 75 2.51 3.75 6.06
C ALA A 75 1.06 3.71 6.57
N MET A 76 0.18 2.95 5.92
CA MET A 76 -1.21 2.77 6.35
C MET A 76 -1.34 2.05 7.69
N SER A 77 -0.50 1.03 7.95
CA SER A 77 -0.52 0.25 9.20
C SER A 77 -0.30 1.10 10.45
N ARG A 78 0.41 2.23 10.34
CA ARG A 78 0.56 3.21 11.43
C ARG A 78 -0.79 3.72 11.96
N GLY A 79 -1.84 3.66 11.14
CA GLY A 79 -3.21 3.99 11.55
C GLY A 79 -3.79 3.05 12.63
N TRP A 80 -3.26 1.83 12.77
CA TRP A 80 -3.63 0.88 13.83
C TRP A 80 -2.78 1.05 15.10
N ASP A 81 -1.55 1.57 14.98
CA ASP A 81 -0.60 1.71 16.09
C ASP A 81 -0.91 2.89 17.02
N ALA A 82 -1.60 3.92 16.51
CA ALA A 82 -1.89 5.16 17.24
C ALA A 82 -2.80 5.02 18.48
N ARG A 83 -3.29 3.81 18.80
CA ARG A 83 -4.07 3.56 20.01
C ARG A 83 -3.22 3.38 21.28
N LYS A 84 -1.89 3.30 21.17
CA LYS A 84 -1.00 3.07 22.32
C LYS A 84 -0.48 4.33 23.03
N GLU A 85 -0.70 5.53 22.50
CA GLU A 85 -0.35 6.80 23.16
C GLU A 85 -1.63 7.45 23.70
N GLY A 86 -2.16 6.92 24.80
CA GLY A 86 -3.40 7.44 25.38
C GLY A 86 -4.02 6.62 26.50
N GLU A 87 -3.27 5.70 27.10
CA GLU A 87 -3.55 5.05 28.40
C GLU A 87 -2.48 5.48 29.40
#